data_AF-A0A5J5AVR0-F1
#
_entry.id   AF-A0A5J5AVR0-F1
#
_cell.length_a   1.000
_cell.length_b   1.000
_cell.length_c   1.000
_cell.angle_alpha   90.00
_cell.angle_beta   90.00
_cell.angle_gamma   90.00
#
_symmetry.space_group_name_H-M   'P 1'
#
loop_
_entity.id
_entity.type
_entity.pdbx_description
1 polymer ?
#
loop_
_entity_poly.entity_id
_entity_poly.type
_entity_poly.pdbx_seq_one_letter_code
_entity_poly.pdbx_strand_id
1 'polypeptide(L)'
;MAGSEFLESIRFHAKSWLPARAIVMESLVARRDIDSRGEILVLNKSCPVSGNCGKLHIFELEEEMKIGTSIKYVIYQDDRSANWQVQAVAVSPDKFESWKPLPSTWRGLTDEELS
;
A
#
# COMPACT_ATOMS: atom_id res chain seq x y z
N MET A 1 33.74 10.54 3.20
CA MET A 1 32.35 11.00 3.38
C MET A 1 31.31 10.05 2.75
N ALA A 2 31.69 9.07 1.91
CA ALA A 2 30.73 8.14 1.29
C ALA A 2 30.24 6.95 2.17
N GLY A 3 30.88 6.69 3.32
CA GLY A 3 30.53 5.52 4.15
C GLY A 3 29.20 5.67 4.90
N SER A 4 28.82 6.90 5.28
CA SER A 4 27.58 7.18 6.01
C SER A 4 26.35 7.04 5.14
N GLU A 5 26.39 7.52 3.89
CA GLU A 5 25.28 7.41 2.93
C GLU A 5 24.98 5.96 2.56
N PHE A 6 26.03 5.14 2.35
CA PHE A 6 25.87 3.71 2.10
C PHE A 6 25.23 2.97 3.28
N LEU A 7 25.69 3.25 4.51
CA LEU A 7 25.12 2.67 5.72
C LEU A 7 23.67 3.11 5.96
N GLU A 8 23.34 4.35 5.63
CA GLU A 8 21.97 4.86 5.71
C GLU A 8 21.05 4.17 4.70
N SER A 9 21.51 4.01 3.45
CA SER A 9 20.77 3.27 2.42
C SER A 9 20.53 1.81 2.85
N ILE A 10 21.54 1.11 3.34
CA ILE A 10 21.36 -0.27 3.84
C ILE A 10 20.36 -0.30 5.00
N ARG A 11 20.48 0.63 5.96
CA ARG A 11 19.55 0.68 7.11
C ARG A 11 18.12 0.94 6.64
N PHE A 12 17.92 1.81 5.67
CA PHE A 12 16.63 2.07 5.07
C PHE A 12 16.06 0.82 4.40
N HIS A 13 16.85 0.13 3.58
CA HIS A 13 16.40 -1.10 2.93
C HIS A 13 16.11 -2.22 3.95
N ALA A 14 16.96 -2.38 4.96
CA ALA A 14 16.81 -3.43 5.97
C ALA A 14 15.66 -3.19 6.95
N LYS A 15 15.46 -1.93 7.39
CA LYS A 15 14.50 -1.59 8.45
C LYS A 15 13.14 -1.11 7.94
N SER A 16 13.07 -0.63 6.71
CA SER A 16 11.83 -0.05 6.15
C SER A 16 11.35 -0.81 4.92
N TRP A 17 12.23 -1.02 3.93
CA TRP A 17 11.86 -1.62 2.64
C TRP A 17 11.50 -3.11 2.75
N LEU A 18 12.40 -3.94 3.28
CA LEU A 18 12.17 -5.38 3.45
C LEU A 18 10.94 -5.72 4.31
N PRO A 19 10.75 -5.12 5.50
CA PRO A 19 9.57 -5.39 6.30
C PRO A 19 8.28 -4.91 5.61
N ALA A 20 8.32 -3.81 4.85
CA ALA A 20 7.19 -3.38 4.05
C ALA A 20 6.77 -4.44 3.02
N ARG A 21 7.73 -5.03 2.30
CA ARG A 21 7.45 -6.13 1.35
C ARG A 21 6.79 -7.32 2.03
N ALA A 22 7.26 -7.71 3.21
CA ALA A 22 6.68 -8.82 3.97
C ALA A 22 5.22 -8.54 4.34
N ILE A 23 4.90 -7.33 4.80
CA ILE A 23 3.53 -6.93 5.16
C ILE A 23 2.60 -6.98 3.93
N VAL A 24 3.02 -6.41 2.80
CA VAL A 24 2.23 -6.44 1.57
C VAL A 24 2.01 -7.88 1.09
N MET A 25 3.03 -8.73 1.20
CA MET A 25 2.94 -10.15 0.84
C MET A 25 1.93 -10.89 1.73
N GLU A 26 1.95 -10.71 3.04
CA GLU A 26 0.97 -11.33 3.95
C GLU A 26 -0.45 -10.86 3.62
N SER A 27 -0.64 -9.56 3.39
CA SER A 27 -1.94 -9.01 3.00
C SER A 27 -2.42 -9.53 1.64
N LEU A 28 -1.51 -9.76 0.69
CA LEU A 28 -1.84 -10.35 -0.62
C LEU A 28 -2.32 -11.79 -0.50
N VAL A 29 -1.76 -12.56 0.44
CA VAL A 29 -2.22 -13.93 0.73
C VAL A 29 -3.61 -13.88 1.38
N ALA A 30 -3.82 -12.98 2.34
CA ALA A 30 -5.08 -12.82 3.06
C ALA A 30 -6.20 -12.16 2.24
N ARG A 31 -5.91 -11.51 1.10
CA ARG A 31 -6.89 -10.73 0.35
C ARG A 31 -8.17 -11.49 -0.05
N ARG A 32 -8.07 -12.81 -0.30
CA ARG A 32 -9.20 -13.64 -0.71
C ARG A 32 -10.17 -13.92 0.44
N ASP A 33 -9.70 -13.83 1.67
CA ASP A 33 -10.52 -13.94 2.88
C ASP A 33 -11.42 -12.70 3.04
N ILE A 34 -10.88 -11.54 2.68
CA ILE A 34 -11.53 -10.24 2.82
C ILE A 34 -12.48 -9.96 1.66
N ASP A 35 -11.99 -10.17 0.43
CA ASP A 35 -12.74 -9.91 -0.79
C ASP A 35 -12.65 -11.11 -1.73
N SER A 36 -13.81 -11.67 -2.07
CA SER A 36 -13.89 -12.82 -2.98
C SER A 36 -13.39 -12.48 -4.39
N ARG A 37 -13.38 -11.19 -4.78
CA ARG A 37 -12.82 -10.74 -6.06
C ARG A 37 -11.31 -10.51 -5.99
N GLY A 38 -10.74 -10.27 -4.82
CA GLY A 38 -9.33 -9.97 -4.58
C GLY A 38 -8.91 -8.58 -5.07
N GLU A 39 -9.84 -7.64 -5.19
CA GLU A 39 -9.60 -6.27 -5.68
C GLU A 39 -9.19 -5.30 -4.55
N ILE A 40 -9.40 -5.71 -3.29
CA ILE A 40 -9.15 -4.90 -2.09
C ILE A 40 -8.02 -5.53 -1.27
N LEU A 41 -7.06 -4.71 -0.87
CA LEU A 41 -5.95 -5.11 0.00
C LEU A 41 -6.07 -4.39 1.34
N VAL A 42 -6.00 -5.13 2.44
CA VAL A 42 -6.00 -4.54 3.79
C VAL A 42 -4.65 -4.80 4.44
N LEU A 43 -3.99 -3.73 4.88
CA LEU A 43 -2.70 -3.78 5.57
C LEU A 43 -2.95 -3.66 7.08
N ASN A 44 -2.77 -4.77 7.80
CA ASN A 44 -3.00 -4.86 9.25
C ASN A 44 -1.88 -4.24 10.10
N LYS A 45 -0.74 -3.88 9.50
CA LYS A 45 0.39 -3.26 10.19
C LYS A 45 0.63 -1.89 9.59
N SER A 46 1.04 -0.93 10.43
CA SER A 46 1.40 0.42 10.01
C SER A 46 2.66 0.41 9.15
N CYS A 47 2.47 0.09 7.87
CA CYS A 47 3.48 0.27 6.85
C CYS A 47 3.22 1.62 6.19
N PRO A 48 4.23 2.49 6.00
CA PRO A 48 4.03 3.75 5.29
C PRO A 48 3.76 3.49 3.81
N VAL A 49 2.51 3.21 3.45
CA VAL A 49 2.01 3.11 2.06
C VAL A 49 2.14 4.46 1.34
N SER A 50 2.18 5.54 2.13
CA SER A 50 2.41 6.90 1.66
C SER A 50 3.78 7.07 0.98
N GLY A 51 4.76 6.23 1.33
CA GLY A 51 6.07 6.22 0.68
C GLY A 51 6.10 5.38 -0.60
N ASN A 52 7.05 5.67 -1.50
CA ASN A 52 7.24 4.92 -2.75
C ASN A 52 7.39 3.40 -2.54
N CYS A 53 7.92 2.95 -1.40
CA CYS A 53 8.15 1.53 -1.10
C CYS A 53 6.88 0.68 -1.16
N GLY A 54 5.80 1.14 -0.52
CA GLY A 54 4.56 0.35 -0.43
C GLY A 54 3.91 0.14 -1.80
N LYS A 55 3.89 1.21 -2.61
CA LYS A 55 3.32 1.17 -3.97
C LYS A 55 4.13 0.29 -4.90
N LEU A 56 5.46 0.43 -4.91
CA LEU A 56 6.33 -0.40 -5.75
C LEU A 56 6.16 -1.90 -5.44
N HIS A 57 6.12 -2.27 -4.16
CA HIS A 57 5.98 -3.68 -3.77
C HIS A 57 4.68 -4.33 -4.20
N ILE A 58 3.58 -3.58 -4.25
CA ILE A 58 2.30 -4.11 -4.74
C ILE A 58 2.46 -4.55 -6.20
N PHE A 59 3.03 -3.70 -7.05
CA PHE A 59 3.24 -4.03 -8.47
C PHE A 59 4.24 -5.19 -8.67
N GLU A 60 5.37 -5.16 -7.96
CA GLU A 60 6.37 -6.24 -8.04
C GLU A 60 5.78 -7.60 -7.62
N LEU A 61 5.01 -7.63 -6.53
CA LEU A 61 4.39 -8.86 -6.02
C LEU A 61 3.22 -9.33 -6.89
N GLU A 62 2.46 -8.41 -7.50
CA GLU A 62 1.43 -8.77 -8.49
C GLU A 62 2.05 -9.49 -9.70
N GLU A 63 3.19 -9.01 -10.21
CA GLU A 63 3.93 -9.64 -11.29
C GLU A 63 4.55 -10.99 -10.87
N GLU A 64 5.22 -11.02 -9.72
CA GLU A 64 5.89 -12.22 -9.18
C GLU A 64 4.90 -13.37 -8.93
N MET A 65 3.73 -13.06 -8.37
CA MET A 65 2.69 -14.04 -8.07
C MET A 65 1.72 -14.29 -9.24
N LYS A 66 1.93 -13.67 -10.41
CA LYS A 66 1.08 -13.77 -11.61
C LYS A 66 -0.40 -13.57 -11.29
N ILE A 67 -0.67 -12.53 -10.52
CA ILE A 67 -2.01 -12.18 -10.08
C ILE A 67 -2.73 -11.55 -11.27
N GLY A 68 -3.74 -12.25 -11.81
CA GLY A 68 -4.57 -11.73 -12.91
C GLY A 68 -5.57 -10.64 -12.48
N THR A 69 -5.78 -10.44 -11.19
CA THR A 69 -6.68 -9.41 -10.64
C THR A 69 -5.88 -8.20 -10.17
N SER A 70 -6.07 -7.06 -10.83
CA SER A 70 -5.45 -5.80 -10.40
C SER A 70 -6.06 -5.29 -9.10
N ILE A 71 -5.21 -5.02 -8.11
CA ILE A 71 -5.63 -4.39 -6.85
C ILE A 71 -6.06 -2.94 -7.14
N LYS A 72 -7.25 -2.56 -6.68
CA LYS A 72 -7.83 -1.23 -6.92
C LYS A 72 -7.72 -0.33 -5.70
N TYR A 73 -7.88 -0.91 -4.52
CA TYR A 73 -7.91 -0.17 -3.26
C TYR A 73 -7.01 -0.82 -2.22
N VAL A 74 -6.28 0.01 -1.50
CA VAL A 74 -5.49 -0.36 -0.34
C VAL A 74 -6.08 0.35 0.87
N ILE A 75 -6.37 -0.42 1.90
CA ILE A 75 -6.90 0.04 3.17
C ILE A 75 -5.82 -0.19 4.22
N TYR A 76 -5.52 0.82 5.02
CA TYR A 76 -4.56 0.72 6.11
C TYR A 76 -4.98 1.58 7.30
N GLN A 77 -4.57 1.18 8.49
CA GLN A 77 -4.80 1.96 9.69
C GLN A 77 -3.62 2.89 9.94
N ASP A 78 -3.91 4.16 10.20
CA ASP A 78 -2.88 5.14 10.58
C ASP A 78 -2.38 4.84 12.01
N ASP A 79 -1.05 4.81 12.17
CA ASP A 79 -0.39 4.50 13.43
C ASP A 79 -0.67 5.56 14.52
N ARG A 80 -0.89 6.82 14.12
CA ARG A 80 -0.99 7.96 15.02
C ARG A 80 -2.41 8.23 15.46
N SER A 81 -3.38 8.01 14.58
CA SER A 81 -4.78 8.39 14.84
C SER A 81 -5.72 7.20 14.92
N ALA A 82 -5.25 5.95 14.76
CA ALA A 82 -6.09 4.74 14.68
C ALA A 82 -7.19 4.80 13.60
N ASN A 83 -7.17 5.84 12.75
CA ASN A 83 -8.13 6.06 11.69
C ASN A 83 -7.81 5.18 10.49
N TRP A 84 -8.85 4.67 9.85
CA TRP A 84 -8.71 3.90 8.62
C TRP A 84 -8.57 4.85 7.44
N GLN A 85 -7.57 4.59 6.60
CA GLN A 85 -7.34 5.32 5.37
C GLN A 85 -7.52 4.38 4.18
N VAL A 86 -8.20 4.89 3.16
CA VAL A 86 -8.40 4.19 1.88
C VAL A 86 -7.65 4.95 0.80
N GLN A 87 -6.77 4.25 0.08
CA GLN A 87 -6.03 4.79 -1.04
C GLN A 87 -6.30 3.98 -2.29
N ALA A 88 -6.57 4.66 -3.40
CA ALA A 88 -6.68 4.02 -4.70
C ALA A 88 -5.28 3.70 -5.26
N VAL A 89 -5.11 2.51 -5.82
CA VAL A 89 -3.86 2.08 -6.46
C VAL A 89 -3.81 2.63 -7.89
N ALA A 90 -2.62 3.09 -8.28
CA ALA A 90 -2.36 3.54 -9.64
C ALA A 90 -2.47 2.39 -10.65
N VAL A 91 -2.75 2.70 -11.92
CA VAL A 91 -2.75 1.69 -13.00
C VAL A 91 -1.35 1.14 -13.25
N SER A 92 -0.33 1.96 -13.01
CA SER A 92 1.08 1.62 -13.20
C SER A 92 1.92 2.50 -12.28
N PRO A 93 3.12 2.05 -11.87
CA PRO A 93 3.99 2.83 -10.97
C PRO A 93 4.40 4.19 -11.55
N ASP A 94 4.42 4.32 -12.88
CA ASP A 94 4.77 5.55 -13.61
C ASP A 94 3.56 6.48 -13.87
N LYS A 95 2.33 5.97 -13.69
CA LYS A 95 1.10 6.72 -14.01
C LYS A 95 0.43 7.22 -12.74
N PHE A 96 0.08 8.50 -12.73
CA PHE A 96 -0.74 9.09 -11.66
C PHE A 96 -2.22 8.69 -11.73
N GLU A 97 -2.66 8.11 -12.85
CA GLU A 97 -4.03 7.65 -13.03
C GLU A 97 -4.28 6.37 -12.24
N SER A 98 -5.31 6.40 -11.38
CA SER A 98 -5.78 5.24 -10.62
C SER A 98 -6.86 4.48 -11.39
N TRP A 99 -6.93 3.15 -11.23
CA TRP A 99 -7.93 2.31 -11.90
C TRP A 99 -9.37 2.78 -11.63
N LYS A 100 -9.63 3.19 -10.39
CA LYS A 100 -10.87 3.83 -9.98
C LYS A 100 -10.55 4.86 -8.90
N PRO A 101 -10.38 6.15 -9.25
CA PRO A 101 -10.20 7.17 -8.25
C PRO A 101 -11.43 7.21 -7.34
N LEU A 102 -11.22 7.49 -6.06
CA LEU A 102 -12.34 7.72 -5.15
C LEU A 102 -13.22 8.85 -5.70
N PRO A 103 -14.56 8.75 -5.57
CA PRO A 103 -15.47 9.85 -5.87
C PRO A 103 -14.96 11.13 -5.22
N SER A 104 -15.09 12.28 -5.88
CA SER A 104 -14.63 13.56 -5.33
C SER A 104 -15.21 13.83 -3.94
N THR A 105 -16.46 13.42 -3.72
CA THR A 105 -17.17 13.52 -2.43
C THR A 105 -16.49 12.74 -1.31
N TRP A 106 -15.72 11.68 -1.60
CA TRP A 106 -15.10 10.81 -0.59
C TRP A 106 -13.63 11.13 -0.32
N ARG A 107 -13.05 12.11 -1.02
CA ARG A 107 -11.65 12.47 -0.85
C ARG A 107 -11.50 13.49 0.26
N GLY A 108 -10.66 13.19 1.24
CA GLY A 108 -10.37 14.12 2.34
C GLY A 108 -11.49 14.26 3.37
N LEU A 109 -12.49 13.39 3.33
CA LEU A 109 -13.48 13.28 4.40
C LEU A 109 -12.79 12.72 5.65
N THR A 110 -12.94 13.44 6.75
CA THR A 110 -12.67 12.97 8.11
C THR A 110 -13.96 12.43 8.73
N ASP A 111 -13.82 11.67 9.82
CA ASP A 111 -14.89 10.94 10.52
C ASP A 111 -16.18 11.76 10.73
N GLU A 112 -16.05 13.07 10.95
CA GLU A 112 -17.15 14.02 11.16
C GLU A 112 -18.11 14.18 9.96
N GLU A 113 -17.63 13.93 8.74
CA GLU A 113 -18.43 14.05 7.50
C GLU A 113 -18.89 12.69 6.95
N LEU A 114 -18.61 11.61 7.68
CA LEU A 114 -18.95 10.22 7.33
C LEU A 114 -20.16 9.66 8.10
N SER A 115 -20.78 10.46 8.98
CA SER A 115 -22.02 10.11 9.72
C SER A 115 -23.30 10.48 8.97
#